data_AF-A0A7S0KB11-F1
#
_entry.id   AF-A0A7S0KB11-F1
#
_cell.length_a   1.000
_cell.length_b   1.000
_cell.length_c   1.000
_cell.angle_alpha   90.00
_cell.angle_beta   90.00
_cell.angle_gamma   90.00
#
_symmetry.space_group_name_H-M   'P 1'
#
loop_
_entity.id
_entity.type
_entity.pdbx_description
1 polymer ?
#
loop_
_entity_poly.entity_id
_entity_poly.type
_entity_poly.pdbx_seq_one_letter_code
_entity_poly.pdbx_strand_id
1 'polypeptide(L)'
;MGAPVKDIVGERIADMGASSDGGTPMVGGVLRCVQAKGAGYAMATEEELATTAAVAKATGVLLDPVYSGKAAHGLIREMARDPGAWEGRRVL
;
A
#
# COMPACT_ATOMS: atom_id res chain seq x y z
N MET A 1 -9.50 29.77 14.24
CA MET A 1 -8.28 29.74 13.41
C MET A 1 -7.43 28.60 13.93
N GLY A 2 -7.56 27.39 13.35
CA GLY A 2 -6.84 26.21 13.83
C GLY A 2 -5.37 26.30 13.47
N ALA A 3 -4.47 25.94 14.39
CA ALA A 3 -3.05 25.84 14.08
C ALA A 3 -2.84 24.89 12.89
N PRO A 4 -1.91 25.20 11.96
CA PRO A 4 -1.64 24.31 10.84
C PRO A 4 -1.19 22.93 11.37
N VAL A 5 -1.75 21.86 10.80
CA VAL A 5 -1.32 20.49 11.08
C VAL A 5 0.12 20.36 10.61
N LYS A 6 1.01 20.05 11.54
CA LYS A 6 2.44 19.88 11.28
C LYS A 6 2.65 18.71 10.30
N ASP A 7 3.40 18.93 9.22
CA ASP A 7 3.81 17.88 8.28
C ASP A 7 4.93 17.02 8.88
N ILE A 8 4.53 16.18 9.84
CA ILE A 8 5.45 15.29 10.56
C ILE A 8 6.13 14.30 9.60
N VAL A 9 5.42 13.91 8.53
CA VAL A 9 5.93 12.95 7.55
C VAL A 9 7.06 13.61 6.75
N GLY A 10 6.86 14.83 6.26
CA GLY A 10 7.89 15.59 5.57
C GLY A 10 9.15 15.82 6.41
N GLU A 11 8.99 16.24 7.68
CA GLU A 11 10.12 16.48 8.58
C GLU A 11 10.93 15.21 8.85
N ARG A 12 10.25 14.09 9.14
CA ARG A 12 10.94 12.82 9.41
C ARG A 12 11.61 12.23 8.18
N ILE A 13 11.09 12.51 6.98
CA ILE A 13 11.68 12.06 5.73
C ILE A 13 12.91 12.88 5.37
N ALA A 14 12.95 14.18 5.69
CA ALA A 14 14.15 14.99 5.57
C ALA A 14 15.27 14.47 6.50
N ASP A 15 14.94 14.06 7.73
CA ASP A 15 15.88 13.41 8.65
C ASP A 15 16.44 12.09 8.10
N MET A 16 15.74 11.45 7.16
CA MET A 16 16.15 10.20 6.50
C MET A 16 16.96 10.41 5.21
N GLY A 17 17.29 11.65 4.84
CA GLY A 17 18.28 11.96 3.79
C GLY A 17 17.74 11.99 2.35
N ALA A 18 16.44 12.21 2.13
CA ALA A 18 15.89 12.39 0.78
C ALA A 18 16.24 13.78 0.20
N SER A 19 16.90 13.84 -0.97
CA SER A 19 17.32 15.10 -1.62
C SER A 19 16.24 15.69 -2.55
N SER A 20 16.26 17.02 -2.68
CA SER A 20 15.31 17.85 -3.42
C SER A 20 15.90 18.38 -4.71
N ASP A 21 15.84 17.57 -5.76
CA ASP A 21 16.35 17.92 -7.08
C ASP A 21 15.19 18.47 -7.95
N GLY A 22 14.79 19.72 -7.69
CA GLY A 22 14.14 20.63 -8.66
C GLY A 22 12.73 20.33 -9.19
N GLY A 23 12.09 19.22 -8.85
CA GLY A 23 10.67 18.95 -9.12
C GLY A 23 9.82 19.08 -7.85
N THR A 24 8.51 19.30 -7.99
CA THR A 24 7.51 19.18 -6.91
C THR A 24 7.90 18.07 -5.94
N PRO A 25 7.94 18.28 -4.61
CA PRO A 25 8.45 17.27 -3.68
C PRO A 25 7.55 16.03 -3.71
N MET A 26 7.94 15.05 -4.52
CA MET A 26 7.50 13.67 -4.40
C MET A 26 8.49 12.97 -3.48
N VAL A 27 8.00 12.22 -2.49
CA VAL A 27 8.79 11.18 -1.84
C VAL A 27 9.10 10.13 -2.93
N GLY A 28 10.19 10.34 -3.66
CA GLY A 28 10.45 9.72 -4.96
C GLY A 28 10.67 8.21 -4.91
N GLY A 29 9.58 7.44 -4.85
CA GLY A 29 9.57 6.00 -5.11
C GLY A 29 9.63 5.08 -3.88
N VAL A 30 9.64 5.61 -2.65
CA VAL A 30 9.77 4.75 -1.45
C VAL A 30 8.41 4.27 -0.92
N LEU A 31 7.36 5.09 -1.02
CA LEU A 31 6.03 4.77 -0.48
C LEU A 31 4.92 5.18 -1.45
N ARG A 32 3.99 4.26 -1.71
CA ARG A 32 2.76 4.52 -2.47
C ARG A 32 1.54 4.14 -1.64
N CYS A 33 0.74 5.13 -1.28
CA CYS A 33 -0.53 4.93 -0.57
C CYS A 33 -1.66 4.71 -1.59
N VAL A 34 -2.44 3.64 -1.41
CA VAL A 34 -3.52 3.23 -2.33
C VAL A 34 -4.79 3.00 -1.54
N GLN A 35 -5.93 3.41 -2.12
CA GLN A 35 -7.24 3.08 -1.55
C GLN A 35 -7.69 1.68 -1.96
N ALA A 36 -7.73 0.75 -1.00
CA ALA A 36 -8.11 -0.65 -1.20
C ALA A 36 -9.37 -1.07 -0.41
N LYS A 37 -10.21 -0.13 0.01
CA LYS A 37 -11.34 -0.38 0.94
C LYS A 37 -12.39 -1.38 0.43
N GLY A 38 -12.52 -1.60 -0.87
CA GLY A 38 -13.54 -2.49 -1.44
C GLY A 38 -14.97 -2.05 -1.09
N ALA A 39 -15.84 -3.00 -0.73
CA ALA A 39 -17.27 -2.77 -0.46
C ALA A 39 -17.55 -1.84 0.74
N GLY A 40 -16.62 -1.72 1.69
CA GLY A 40 -16.76 -0.82 2.82
C GLY A 40 -15.93 -1.21 4.04
N TYR A 41 -16.07 -0.45 5.13
CA TYR A 41 -15.35 -0.74 6.37
C TYR A 41 -15.91 -2.01 7.01
N ALA A 42 -15.02 -2.90 7.46
CA ALA A 42 -15.37 -4.20 8.06
C ALA A 42 -16.26 -5.12 7.21
N MET A 43 -16.34 -4.88 5.89
CA MET A 43 -17.07 -5.72 4.95
C MET A 43 -16.08 -6.30 3.94
N ALA A 44 -16.00 -7.63 3.86
CA ALA A 44 -15.15 -8.34 2.90
C ALA A 44 -16.02 -9.05 1.87
N THR A 45 -15.58 -9.00 0.61
CA THR A 45 -16.14 -9.77 -0.49
C THR A 45 -15.56 -11.18 -0.51
N GLU A 46 -16.23 -12.11 -1.20
CA GLU A 46 -15.73 -13.48 -1.37
C GLU A 46 -14.36 -13.51 -2.07
N GLU A 47 -14.12 -12.59 -3.02
CA GLU A 47 -12.84 -12.50 -3.74
C GLU A 47 -11.68 -12.03 -2.85
N GLU A 48 -11.95 -11.06 -1.97
CA GLU A 48 -10.99 -10.60 -0.96
C GLU A 48 -10.68 -11.73 0.04
N LEU A 49 -11.71 -12.46 0.51
CA LEU A 49 -11.54 -13.60 1.41
C LEU A 49 -10.78 -14.76 0.75
N ALA A 50 -11.05 -15.04 -0.52
CA ALA A 50 -10.33 -16.06 -1.28
C ALA A 50 -8.83 -15.73 -1.40
N THR A 51 -8.49 -14.44 -1.56
CA THR A 51 -7.10 -13.98 -1.57
C THR A 51 -6.43 -14.21 -0.23
N THR A 52 -7.08 -13.83 0.88
CA THR A 52 -6.57 -14.08 2.23
C THR A 52 -6.33 -15.56 2.48
N ALA A 53 -7.27 -16.43 2.07
CA ALA A 53 -7.13 -17.88 2.20
C ALA A 53 -5.99 -18.43 1.35
N ALA A 54 -5.79 -17.90 0.14
CA ALA A 54 -4.69 -18.30 -0.74
C ALA A 54 -3.32 -17.94 -0.14
N VAL A 55 -3.16 -16.72 0.38
CA VAL A 55 -1.92 -16.28 1.04
C VAL A 55 -1.62 -17.16 2.25
N ALA A 56 -2.61 -17.43 3.10
CA ALA A 56 -2.46 -18.29 4.26
C ALA A 56 -2.00 -19.71 3.88
N LYS A 57 -2.62 -20.31 2.86
CA LYS A 57 -2.26 -21.66 2.38
C LYS A 57 -0.85 -21.70 1.78
N ALA A 58 -0.45 -20.66 1.05
CA ALA A 58 0.82 -20.64 0.34
C ALA A 58 2.01 -20.30 1.25
N THR A 59 1.80 -19.48 2.29
CA THR A 59 2.89 -18.88 3.08
C THR A 59 2.83 -19.18 4.58
N GLY A 60 1.69 -19.66 5.08
CA GLY A 60 1.42 -19.76 6.52
C GLY A 60 1.10 -18.44 7.20
N VAL A 61 1.08 -17.31 6.48
CA VAL A 61 0.78 -15.98 7.01
C VAL A 61 -0.71 -15.70 6.96
N LEU A 62 -1.30 -15.38 8.12
CA LEU A 62 -2.70 -14.98 8.23
C LEU A 62 -2.83 -13.46 8.02
N LEU A 63 -3.71 -13.07 7.09
CA LEU A 63 -4.10 -11.68 6.89
C LEU A 63 -5.48 -11.43 7.49
N ASP A 64 -5.68 -10.24 8.02
CA ASP A 64 -6.99 -9.82 8.53
C ASP A 64 -7.90 -9.36 7.36
N PRO A 65 -9.21 -9.63 7.42
CA PRO A 65 -10.14 -9.35 6.32
C PRO A 65 -10.51 -7.85 6.18
N VAL A 66 -10.10 -6.99 7.11
CA VAL A 66 -10.49 -5.57 7.14
C VAL A 66 -9.39 -4.69 6.55
N TYR A 67 -8.11 -4.99 6.83
CA TYR A 67 -6.95 -4.20 6.44
C TYR A 67 -6.01 -4.99 5.52
N SER A 68 -5.17 -5.86 6.10
CA SER A 68 -4.04 -6.48 5.40
C SER A 68 -4.48 -7.40 4.25
N GLY A 69 -5.61 -8.10 4.38
CA GLY A 69 -6.18 -8.91 3.30
C GLY A 69 -6.61 -8.06 2.11
N LYS A 70 -7.20 -6.89 2.35
CA LYS A 70 -7.61 -5.96 1.28
C LYS A 70 -6.43 -5.28 0.61
N ALA A 71 -5.41 -4.90 1.39
CA ALA A 71 -4.18 -4.35 0.86
C ALA A 71 -3.48 -5.35 -0.06
N ALA A 72 -3.31 -6.60 0.39
CA ALA A 72 -2.74 -7.68 -0.42
C ALA A 72 -3.58 -7.96 -1.67
N HIS A 73 -4.91 -8.04 -1.54
CA HIS A 73 -5.82 -8.23 -2.66
C HIS A 73 -5.69 -7.13 -3.72
N GLY A 74 -5.67 -5.86 -3.30
CA GLY A 74 -5.46 -4.73 -4.20
C GLY A 74 -4.12 -4.81 -4.94
N LEU A 75 -3.03 -5.08 -4.22
CA LEU A 75 -1.68 -5.19 -4.79
C LEU A 75 -1.59 -6.31 -5.82
N ILE A 76 -2.07 -7.51 -5.48
CA ILE A 76 -2.03 -8.69 -6.37
C ILE A 76 -2.82 -8.42 -7.66
N ARG A 77 -3.98 -7.76 -7.56
CA ARG A 77 -4.77 -7.39 -8.74
C ARG A 77 -4.12 -6.34 -9.60
N GLU A 78 -3.43 -5.37 -8.99
CA GLU A 78 -2.67 -4.37 -9.73
C GLU A 78 -1.50 -5.02 -10.49
N MET A 79 -0.77 -5.93 -9.85
CA MET A 79 0.28 -6.72 -10.48
C MET A 79 -0.24 -7.60 -11.62
N ALA A 80 -1.41 -8.23 -11.44
CA ALA A 80 -2.04 -9.04 -12.48
C ALA A 80 -2.52 -8.20 -13.68
N ARG A 81 -2.94 -6.95 -13.45
CA ARG A 81 -3.44 -6.05 -14.50
C ARG A 81 -2.32 -5.47 -15.35
N ASP A 82 -1.17 -5.14 -14.75
CA ASP A 82 -0.01 -4.58 -15.46
C ASP A 82 1.29 -5.23 -14.97
N PRO A 83 1.58 -6.48 -15.37
CA PRO A 83 2.77 -7.18 -14.91
C PRO A 83 4.08 -6.44 -15.26
N GLY A 84 4.11 -5.74 -16.40
CA GLY A 84 5.29 -5.00 -16.87
C GLY A 84 5.68 -3.85 -15.93
N ALA A 85 4.71 -3.23 -15.25
CA ALA A 85 5.00 -2.21 -14.25
C ALA A 85 5.65 -2.77 -12.96
N TRP A 86 5.58 -4.09 -12.72
CA TRP A 86 6.03 -4.74 -11.49
C TRP A 86 7.20 -5.72 -11.69
N GLU A 87 7.49 -6.09 -12.93
CA GLU A 87 8.59 -7.01 -13.25
C GLU A 87 9.94 -6.50 -12.71
N GLY A 88 10.70 -7.39 -12.08
CA GLY A 88 11.99 -7.07 -11.45
C GLY A 88 11.92 -6.19 -10.20
N ARG A 89 10.73 -5.71 -9.79
CA ARG A 89 10.57 -4.90 -8.57
C ARG A 89 10.48 -5.78 -7.33
N ARG A 90 11.04 -5.29 -6.22
CA ARG A 90 10.83 -5.86 -4.88
C ARG A 90 9.84 -4.96 -4.14
N VAL A 91 8.74 -5.54 -3.68
CA VAL A 91 7.71 -4.85 -2.90
C VAL A 91 7.81 -5.34 -1.46
N LEU A 92 7.95 -4.39 -0.54
CA LEU A 92 7.91 -4.62 0.90
C LEU A 92 6.50 -4.41 1.43
#